data_AF-A0A5K1GPQ7-F1
#
_entry.id   AF-A0A5K1GPQ7-F1
#
_cell.length_a   1.000
_cell.length_b   1.000
_cell.length_c   1.000
_cell.angle_alpha   90.00
_cell.angle_beta   90.00
_cell.angle_gamma   90.00
#
_symmetry.space_group_name_H-M   'P 1'
#
loop_
_entity.id
_entity.type
_entity.pdbx_description
1 polymer ?
#
loop_
_entity_poly.entity_id
_entity_poly.type
_entity_poly.pdbx_seq_one_letter_code
_entity_poly.pdbx_strand_id
1 'polypeptide(L)' 'HEVVGEVIEVGSAVTKFGVGDKVGVGCIIGSCSSCSSCQSNIEQYCSKKIWTYNDVYHDGKPTQGGFATTMVVNQ' A
#
# COMPACT_ATOMS: atom_id res chain seq x y z
N HIS A 1 3.30 -8.84 2.80
CA HIS A 1 4.64 -8.27 2.54
C HIS A 1 5.31 -8.92 1.33
N GLU A 2 4.78 -10.04 0.82
CA GLU A 2 5.08 -10.57 -0.51
C GLU A 2 3.75 -11.02 -1.14
N VAL A 3 2.90 -10.04 -1.49
CA VAL A 3 1.55 -10.33 -1.99
C VAL A 3 1.55 -10.15 -3.50
N VAL A 4 0.95 -11.11 -4.21
CA VAL A 4 0.66 -11.00 -5.65
C VAL A 4 -0.80 -11.36 -5.88
N GLY A 5 -1.48 -10.61 -6.73
CA GLY A 5 -2.90 -10.82 -6.99
C GLY A 5 -3.39 -10.13 -8.25
N GLU A 6 -4.71 -10.05 -8.38
CA GLU A 6 -5.40 -9.37 -9.47
C GLU A 6 -6.27 -8.25 -8.89
N VAL A 7 -6.27 -7.08 -9.54
CA VAL A 7 -7.11 -5.94 -9.14
C VAL A 7 -8.57 -6.24 -9.45
N ILE A 8 -9.43 -6.21 -8.43
CA ILE A 8 -10.89 -6.43 -8.58
C ILE A 8 -11.71 -5.13 -8.50
N GLU A 9 -11.15 -4.08 -7.92
CA GLU A 9 -11.79 -2.76 -7.76
C GLU A 9 -10.70 -1.67 -7.68
N VAL A 10 -11.00 -0.48 -8.19
CA VAL A 10 -10.13 0.70 -8.08
C VAL A 10 -10.91 1.92 -7.61
N GLY A 11 -10.27 2.77 -6.82
CA GLY A 11 -10.83 4.06 -6.43
C GLY A 11 -10.98 5.00 -7.63
N SER A 12 -11.90 5.95 -7.55
CA SER A 12 -12.23 6.86 -8.68
C SER A 12 -11.08 7.74 -9.18
N ALA A 13 -10.05 7.98 -8.36
CA ALA A 13 -8.86 8.75 -8.71
C ALA A 13 -7.64 7.89 -9.10
N VAL A 14 -7.78 6.56 -9.08
CA VAL A 14 -6.71 5.64 -9.50
C VAL A 14 -6.60 5.66 -11.02
N THR A 15 -5.38 5.87 -11.53
CA THR A 15 -5.11 5.95 -12.98
C THR A 15 -3.99 5.02 -13.43
N LYS A 16 -3.19 4.51 -12.48
CA LYS A 16 -2.03 3.66 -12.76
C LYS A 16 -2.39 2.20 -13.00
N PHE A 17 -3.49 1.74 -12.41
CA PHE A 17 -3.96 0.35 -12.45
C PHE A 17 -5.43 0.30 -12.86
N GLY A 18 -5.83 -0.80 -13.49
CA GLY A 18 -7.21 -1.13 -13.82
C GLY A 18 -7.62 -2.51 -13.31
N VAL A 19 -8.93 -2.78 -13.31
CA VAL A 19 -9.48 -4.10 -13.00
C VAL A 19 -8.91 -5.15 -13.96
N GLY A 20 -8.45 -6.28 -13.42
CA GLY A 20 -7.80 -7.37 -14.17
C GLY A 20 -6.27 -7.32 -14.18
N ASP A 21 -5.65 -6.21 -13.77
CA ASP A 21 -4.19 -6.10 -13.73
C ASP A 21 -3.58 -7.03 -12.68
N LYS A 22 -2.46 -7.67 -13.04
CA LYS A 22 -1.64 -8.45 -12.10
C LYS A 22 -0.71 -7.49 -11.36
N VAL A 23 -0.83 -7.46 -10.03
CA VAL A 23 -0.10 -6.49 -9.18
C VAL A 23 0.58 -7.19 -8.01
N GLY A 24 1.63 -6.55 -7.51
CA GLY A 24 2.35 -6.95 -6.30
C GLY A 24 2.29 -5.89 -5.22
N VAL A 25 2.20 -6.30 -3.96
CA VAL A 25 2.27 -5.43 -2.79
C VAL A 25 3.42 -5.89 -1.89
N GLY A 26 4.36 -4.98 -1.64
CA GLY A 26 5.55 -5.22 -0.83
C GLY A 26 5.31 -5.06 0.67
N CYS A 27 6.35 -4.59 1.38
CA CYS A 27 6.37 -4.43 2.83
C CYS A 27 5.74 -3.12 3.33
N ILE A 28 5.61 -2.11 2.47
CA ILE A 28 5.16 -0.77 2.82
C ILE A 28 3.89 -0.47 2.01
N ILE A 29 2.84 -0.03 2.70
CA ILE A 29 1.52 0.28 2.09
C ILE A 29 1.06 1.73 2.31
N GLY A 30 1.91 2.52 2.95
CA GLY A 30 1.63 3.93 3.24
C GLY A 30 2.90 4.67 3.70
N SER A 31 2.87 5.99 3.56
CA SER A 31 3.91 6.91 4.03
C SER A 31 3.29 8.30 4.25
N CYS A 32 4.07 9.31 4.64
CA CYS A 32 3.54 10.67 4.78
C CYS A 32 3.43 11.45 3.46
N SER A 33 3.99 10.94 2.36
CA SER A 33 3.99 11.54 1.02
C SER A 33 4.56 12.98 0.91
N SER A 34 5.16 13.52 1.97
CA SER A 34 5.51 14.95 2.07
C SER A 34 6.92 15.22 2.58
N CYS A 35 7.60 14.24 3.17
CA CYS A 35 8.99 14.41 3.60
C CYS A 35 9.98 14.25 2.44
N SER A 36 11.23 14.66 2.64
CA SER A 36 12.30 14.56 1.64
C SER A 36 12.46 13.14 1.09
N SER A 37 12.38 12.11 1.93
CA SER A 37 12.47 10.71 1.49
C SER A 37 11.33 10.33 0.56
N CYS A 38 10.10 10.73 0.86
CA CYS A 38 8.94 10.43 0.00
C CYS A 38 9.04 11.18 -1.33
N GLN A 39 9.44 12.45 -1.31
CA GLN A 39 9.62 13.27 -2.51
C GLN A 39 10.80 12.80 -3.38
N SER A 40 11.70 11.99 -2.82
CA SER A 40 12.85 11.40 -3.52
C SER A 40 12.61 9.95 -3.96
N ASN A 41 11.36 9.45 -3.92
CA ASN A 41 10.98 8.06 -4.24
C ASN A 41 11.77 7.00 -3.43
N ILE A 42 12.03 7.31 -2.16
CA ILE A 42 12.69 6.43 -1.20
C ILE A 42 11.88 6.35 0.10
N GLU A 43 10.57 6.17 -0.03
CA GLU A 43 9.56 6.11 1.04
C GLU A 43 9.86 5.08 2.14
N GLN A 44 10.70 4.08 1.89
CA GLN A 44 11.20 3.14 2.90
C GLN A 44 11.99 3.82 4.03
N TYR A 45 12.54 5.01 3.79
CA TYR A 45 13.20 5.81 4.81
C TYR A 45 12.27 6.82 5.48
N CYS A 46 10.99 6.86 5.11
CA CYS A 46 10.01 7.68 5.80
C CYS A 46 9.86 7.23 7.26
N SER A 47 9.94 8.18 8.21
CA SER A 47 9.69 7.91 9.64
C SER A 47 8.24 7.56 9.94
N LYS A 48 7.32 7.88 9.03
CA LYS A 48 5.88 7.57 9.09
C LYS A 48 5.46 6.54 8.03
N LYS A 49 6.38 5.67 7.59
CA LYS A 49 6.02 4.54 6.74
C LYS A 49 5.07 3.61 7.50
N ILE A 50 4.17 2.96 6.77
CA ILE A 50 3.19 2.03 7.33
C ILE A 50 3.45 0.64 6.75
N TRP A 51 3.64 -0.33 7.63
CA TRP A 51 3.90 -1.72 7.23
C TRP A 51 2.64 -2.45 6.80
N THR A 52 2.80 -3.40 5.88
CA THR A 52 1.73 -4.25 5.35
C THR A 52 0.95 -5.02 6.42
N TYR A 53 1.53 -5.25 7.60
CA TYR A 53 0.87 -5.87 8.75
C TYR A 53 1.56 -5.45 10.05
N ASN A 54 0.88 -5.63 11.19
CA ASN A 54 1.39 -5.32 12.53
C ASN A 54 1.77 -3.83 12.72
N ASP A 55 1.01 -2.96 12.06
CA ASP A 55 1.10 -1.50 12.16
C ASP A 55 -0.31 -0.90 12.21
N VAL A 56 -0.43 0.43 12.19
CA VAL A 56 -1.71 1.15 12.18
C VAL A 56 -1.81 2.01 10.93
N TYR A 57 -2.91 1.85 10.17
CA TYR A 57 -3.14 2.63 8.95
C TYR A 57 -3.65 4.05 9.25
N HIS A 58 -3.74 4.90 8.23
CA HIS A 58 -4.17 6.30 8.39
C HIS A 58 -5.58 6.47 8.99
N ASP A 59 -6.46 5.45 8.86
CA ASP A 59 -7.80 5.45 9.43
C ASP A 59 -7.83 4.94 10.90
N GLY A 60 -6.66 4.66 11.49
CA GLY A 60 -6.51 4.19 12.86
C GLY A 60 -6.71 2.69 13.05
N LYS A 61 -6.98 1.91 11.99
CA LYS A 61 -7.14 0.45 12.09
C LYS A 61 -5.80 -0.28 11.98
N PRO A 62 -5.65 -1.45 12.64
CA PRO A 62 -4.49 -2.30 12.45
C PRO A 62 -4.35 -2.78 10.99
N THR A 63 -3.14 -2.78 10.46
CA THR A 63 -2.85 -3.33 9.14
C THR A 63 -2.82 -4.86 9.18
N GLN A 64 -3.43 -5.49 8.18
CA GLN A 64 -3.52 -6.94 8.02
C GLN A 64 -2.86 -7.33 6.70
N GLY A 65 -2.01 -8.36 6.76
CA GLY A 65 -1.19 -8.78 5.62
C GLY A 65 -1.94 -9.63 4.59
N GLY A 66 -1.19 -10.17 3.63
CA GLY A 66 -1.75 -10.95 2.51
C GLY A 66 -2.16 -12.39 2.81
N PHE A 67 -2.16 -12.84 4.07
CA PHE A 67 -2.72 -14.16 4.44
C PHE A 67 -4.24 -14.05 4.58
N ALA A 68 -4.87 -13.54 3.53
CA ALA A 68 -6.29 -13.24 3.40
C ALA A 68 -6.68 -13.38 1.92
N THR A 69 -7.97 -13.52 1.64
CA THR A 69 -8.47 -13.65 0.26
C THR A 69 -8.46 -12.32 -0.51
N THR A 70 -8.40 -11.18 0.19
CA THR A 70 -8.49 -9.85 -0.41
C THR A 70 -7.68 -8.85 0.40
N MET A 71 -7.16 -7.82 -0.27
CA MET A 71 -6.39 -6.74 0.32
C MET A 71 -6.77 -5.42 -0.34
N VAL A 72 -6.79 -4.32 0.43
CA VAL A 72 -6.96 -2.95 -0.07
C VAL A 72 -5.70 -2.16 0.27
N VAL A 73 -5.13 -1.47 -0.71
CA VAL A 73 -3.90 -0.68 -0.57
C VAL A 73 -3.97 0.61 -1.38
N ASN A 74 -3.10 1.57 -1.06
CA ASN A 74 -2.88 2.75 -1.90
C ASN A 74 -2.08 2.39 -3.16
N GLN A 75 -2.28 3.13 -4.25
CA GLN A 75 -1.59 2.94 -5.55
C GLN A 75 -0.17 3.53 -5.59
#